data_AF-A0A150SX75-F1
#
_entry.id   AF-A0A150SX75-F1
#
_cell.length_a   1.000
_cell.length_b   1.000
_cell.length_c   1.000
_cell.angle_alpha   90.00
_cell.angle_beta   90.00
_cell.angle_gamma   90.00
#
_symmetry.space_group_name_H-M   'P 1'
#
loop_
_entity.id
_entity.type
_entity.pdbx_description
1 polymer ?
#
loop_
_entity_poly.entity_id
_entity_poly.type
_entity_poly.pdbx_seq_one_letter_code
_entity_poly.pdbx_strand_id
1 'polypeptide(L)'
;MGGITYTLAMAPAPTADQQSAYDMITSAMDEALSHYNCYTSIDKSLRVSYEPSVATADGNVNGSIRFGARSSMNYITAMHEISHTLGVGSREFGALVVDGVFTGAEATSQLRAITGNESDVVHADNQHFWPYGLNYTTEVKTTDDLVNHCKIVVAIRTDLGF
;
A
#
# COMPACT_ATOMS: atom_id res chain seq x y z
N MET A 1 8.76 -9.39 13.54
CA MET A 1 7.58 -9.37 12.66
C MET A 1 6.84 -8.08 12.93
N GLY A 2 6.27 -7.46 11.91
CA GLY A 2 5.51 -6.22 12.04
C GLY A 2 4.17 -6.43 12.77
N GLY A 3 3.58 -5.32 13.20
CA GLY A 3 2.33 -5.28 13.95
C GLY A 3 1.31 -4.34 13.32
N ILE A 4 1.21 -4.33 11.99
CA ILE A 4 0.10 -3.64 11.33
C ILE A 4 -1.21 -4.36 11.66
N THR A 5 -2.18 -3.61 12.15
CA THR A 5 -3.53 -4.07 12.54
C THR A 5 -4.58 -3.18 11.89
N TYR A 6 -5.82 -3.64 11.79
CA TYR A 6 -6.93 -2.81 11.33
C TYR A 6 -8.22 -3.04 12.11
N THR A 7 -9.09 -2.04 12.11
CA THR A 7 -10.51 -2.19 12.44
C THR A 7 -11.35 -1.85 11.22
N LEU A 8 -12.35 -2.67 10.91
CA LEU A 8 -13.31 -2.42 9.83
C LEU A 8 -14.60 -1.87 10.42
N ALA A 9 -14.98 -0.65 10.00
CA ALA A 9 -16.23 -0.02 10.39
C ALA A 9 -17.41 -0.75 9.74
N MET A 10 -18.22 -1.42 10.55
CA MET A 10 -19.40 -2.15 10.11
C MET A 10 -20.68 -1.53 10.67
N ALA A 11 -21.72 -1.48 9.85
CA ALA A 11 -23.06 -1.15 10.33
C ALA A 11 -23.54 -2.24 11.32
N PRO A 12 -24.28 -1.90 12.39
CA PRO A 12 -24.78 -2.88 13.36
C PRO A 12 -25.81 -3.87 12.77
N ALA A 13 -26.47 -3.49 11.67
CA ALA A 13 -27.37 -4.34 10.90
C ALA A 13 -27.06 -4.15 9.40
N PRO A 14 -26.05 -4.86 8.85
CA PRO A 14 -25.62 -4.65 7.48
C PRO A 14 -26.66 -5.15 6.48
N THR A 15 -26.80 -4.39 5.39
CA THR A 15 -27.48 -4.89 4.18
C THR A 15 -26.68 -6.04 3.56
N ALA A 16 -27.29 -6.83 2.67
CA ALA A 16 -26.59 -7.91 1.97
C ALA A 16 -25.39 -7.39 1.14
N ASP A 17 -25.53 -6.20 0.56
CA ASP A 17 -24.43 -5.52 -0.11
C ASP A 17 -23.30 -5.20 0.87
N GLN A 18 -23.59 -4.49 1.96
CA GLN A 18 -22.59 -4.17 2.99
C GLN A 18 -21.89 -5.42 3.54
N GLN A 19 -22.64 -6.49 3.84
CA GLN A 19 -22.06 -7.74 4.32
C GLN A 19 -21.07 -8.33 3.31
N SER A 20 -21.48 -8.40 2.04
CA SER A 20 -20.59 -8.87 0.98
C SER A 20 -19.34 -7.99 0.84
N ALA A 21 -19.45 -6.67 1.02
CA ALA A 21 -18.31 -5.77 0.94
C ALA A 21 -17.36 -6.01 2.11
N TYR A 22 -17.92 -6.17 3.31
CA TYR A 22 -17.14 -6.46 4.51
C TYR A 22 -16.36 -7.76 4.41
N ASP A 23 -16.95 -8.83 3.86
CA ASP A 23 -16.28 -10.11 3.69
C ASP A 23 -15.09 -10.01 2.70
N MET A 24 -15.28 -9.26 1.60
CA MET A 24 -14.22 -9.02 0.61
C MET A 24 -13.10 -8.13 1.16
N ILE A 25 -13.45 -7.04 1.86
CA ILE A 25 -12.47 -6.14 2.48
C ILE A 25 -11.68 -6.88 3.57
N THR A 26 -12.34 -7.70 4.39
CA THR A 26 -11.69 -8.51 5.43
C THR A 26 -10.66 -9.43 4.80
N SER A 27 -11.05 -10.18 3.75
CA SER A 27 -10.14 -11.08 3.03
C SER A 27 -8.96 -10.33 2.41
N ALA A 28 -9.21 -9.18 1.77
CA ALA A 28 -8.18 -8.34 1.16
C ALA A 28 -7.19 -7.79 2.19
N MET A 29 -7.68 -7.27 3.31
CA MET A 29 -6.85 -6.71 4.39
C MET A 29 -6.05 -7.81 5.09
N ASP A 30 -6.67 -8.95 5.42
CA ASP A 30 -5.99 -10.05 6.09
C ASP A 30 -4.82 -10.59 5.26
N GLU A 31 -5.01 -10.76 3.95
CA GLU A 31 -3.96 -11.19 3.04
C GLU A 31 -2.85 -10.13 2.89
N ALA A 32 -3.22 -8.85 2.71
CA ALA A 32 -2.23 -7.76 2.64
C ALA A 32 -1.39 -7.64 3.93
N LEU A 33 -2.04 -7.75 5.11
CA LEU A 33 -1.35 -7.74 6.39
C LEU A 33 -0.45 -8.95 6.57
N SER A 34 -0.81 -10.11 6.02
CA SER A 34 0.05 -11.29 6.07
C SER A 34 1.41 -11.04 5.43
N HIS A 35 1.45 -10.30 4.30
CA HIS A 35 2.69 -9.89 3.65
C HIS A 35 3.43 -8.82 4.47
N TYR A 36 2.76 -7.73 4.83
CA TYR A 36 3.40 -6.65 5.57
C TYR A 36 3.97 -7.11 6.92
N ASN A 37 3.23 -7.88 7.70
CA ASN A 37 3.68 -8.34 9.02
C ASN A 37 4.76 -9.43 8.93
N CYS A 38 4.79 -10.20 7.83
CA CYS A 38 5.85 -11.17 7.58
C CYS A 38 7.16 -10.50 7.16
N TYR A 39 7.10 -9.54 6.23
CA TYR A 39 8.29 -9.00 5.54
C TYR A 39 8.75 -7.63 6.04
N THR A 40 8.05 -7.03 7.00
CA THR A 40 8.43 -5.74 7.60
C THR A 40 8.44 -5.82 9.12
N SER A 41 8.98 -4.77 9.76
CA SER A 41 8.87 -4.52 11.20
C SER A 41 8.00 -3.31 11.52
N ILE A 42 7.09 -2.94 10.61
CA ILE A 42 6.24 -1.76 10.75
C ILE A 42 5.12 -2.03 11.75
N ASP A 43 4.87 -1.07 12.64
CA ASP A 43 3.73 -1.07 13.56
C ASP A 43 2.79 0.09 13.23
N LYS A 44 1.51 -0.21 12.93
CA LYS A 44 0.48 0.79 12.68
C LYS A 44 -0.92 0.23 12.89
N SER A 45 -1.83 1.03 13.45
CA SER A 45 -3.26 0.69 13.50
C SER A 45 -4.03 1.45 12.43
N LEU A 46 -4.76 0.72 11.60
CA LEU A 46 -5.53 1.24 10.48
C LEU A 46 -7.03 1.26 10.79
N ARG A 47 -7.75 2.20 10.16
CA ARG A 47 -9.21 2.30 10.21
C ARG A 47 -9.75 2.13 8.81
N VAL A 48 -10.45 1.03 8.58
CA VAL A 48 -10.95 0.65 7.26
C VAL A 48 -12.46 0.85 7.21
N SER A 49 -13.00 1.31 6.08
CA SER A 49 -14.44 1.42 5.88
C SER A 49 -14.86 1.09 4.45
N TYR A 50 -16.12 0.65 4.31
CA TYR A 50 -16.79 0.57 3.01
C TYR A 50 -17.49 1.91 2.71
N GLU A 51 -17.10 2.57 1.62
CA GLU A 51 -17.63 3.85 1.15
C GLU A 51 -17.96 3.75 -0.35
N PRO A 52 -19.21 3.39 -0.72
CA PRO A 52 -19.61 3.18 -2.12
C PRO A 52 -19.41 4.39 -3.03
N SER A 53 -19.30 5.61 -2.48
CA SER A 53 -19.05 6.83 -3.26
C SER A 53 -17.59 6.95 -3.73
N VAL A 54 -16.66 6.16 -3.17
CA VAL A 54 -15.26 6.09 -3.63
C VAL A 54 -15.19 5.23 -4.90
N ALA A 55 -14.52 5.73 -5.94
CA ALA A 55 -14.45 5.04 -7.22
C ALA A 55 -13.66 3.71 -7.15
N THR A 56 -12.62 3.65 -6.31
CA THR A 56 -11.77 2.47 -6.12
C THR A 56 -11.52 2.24 -4.63
N ALA A 57 -10.39 2.69 -4.11
CA ALA A 57 -10.03 2.77 -2.71
C ALA A 57 -9.14 3.99 -2.50
N ASP A 58 -9.04 4.48 -1.27
CA ASP A 58 -8.10 5.55 -0.91
C ASP A 58 -7.58 5.40 0.51
N GLY A 59 -6.26 5.39 0.64
CA GLY A 59 -5.50 5.42 1.88
C GLY A 59 -5.02 6.83 2.24
N ASN A 60 -4.96 7.12 3.53
CA ASN A 60 -4.43 8.39 4.04
C ASN A 60 -3.38 8.14 5.12
N VAL A 61 -2.35 9.00 5.17
CA VAL A 61 -1.26 8.95 6.17
C VAL A 61 -1.75 8.90 7.62
N ASN A 62 -2.94 9.43 7.91
CA ASN A 62 -3.59 9.34 9.22
C ASN A 62 -4.01 7.90 9.64
N GLY A 63 -3.90 6.92 8.74
CA GLY A 63 -4.24 5.51 8.96
C GLY A 63 -5.63 5.09 8.48
N SER A 64 -6.40 5.97 7.83
CA SER A 64 -7.69 5.58 7.24
C SER A 64 -7.52 4.97 5.85
N ILE A 65 -8.29 3.93 5.55
CA ILE A 65 -8.46 3.36 4.21
C ILE A 65 -9.95 3.23 3.92
N ARG A 66 -10.40 3.72 2.77
CA ARG A 66 -11.78 3.54 2.30
C ARG A 66 -11.78 2.65 1.06
N PHE A 67 -12.65 1.65 1.02
CA PHE A 67 -12.91 0.85 -0.18
C PHE A 67 -14.28 1.19 -0.74
N GLY A 68 -14.39 1.36 -2.06
CA GLY A 68 -15.64 1.65 -2.74
C GLY A 68 -16.04 0.57 -3.74
N ALA A 69 -15.51 0.56 -4.95
CA ALA A 69 -15.89 -0.44 -5.96
C ALA A 69 -15.49 -1.87 -5.56
N ARG A 70 -16.30 -2.88 -5.90
CA ARG A 70 -16.00 -4.28 -5.58
C ARG A 70 -14.69 -4.78 -6.20
N SER A 71 -14.33 -4.25 -7.37
CA SER A 71 -13.09 -4.57 -8.06
C SER A 71 -11.84 -4.12 -7.29
N SER A 72 -11.93 -3.14 -6.39
CA SER A 72 -10.80 -2.70 -5.56
C SER A 72 -10.67 -3.49 -4.26
N MET A 73 -11.63 -4.33 -3.91
CA MET A 73 -11.61 -5.13 -2.66
C MET A 73 -10.78 -6.40 -2.84
N ASN A 74 -9.50 -6.23 -3.14
CA ASN A 74 -8.52 -7.29 -3.32
C ASN A 74 -7.21 -6.91 -2.62
N TYR A 75 -6.39 -7.91 -2.28
CA TYR A 75 -5.20 -7.69 -1.46
C TYR A 75 -4.11 -6.85 -2.15
N ILE A 76 -4.08 -6.78 -3.49
CA ILE A 76 -3.12 -5.91 -4.22
C ILE A 76 -3.46 -4.45 -4.00
N THR A 77 -4.73 -4.08 -4.20
CA THR A 77 -5.19 -2.73 -3.88
C THR A 77 -5.07 -2.45 -2.38
N ALA A 78 -5.35 -3.42 -1.50
CA ALA A 78 -5.13 -3.21 -0.06
C ALA A 78 -3.65 -2.93 0.27
N MET A 79 -2.69 -3.63 -0.34
CA MET A 79 -1.27 -3.35 -0.18
C MET A 79 -0.90 -1.94 -0.67
N HIS A 80 -1.47 -1.52 -1.81
CA HIS A 80 -1.37 -0.16 -2.33
C HIS A 80 -1.80 0.88 -1.29
N GLU A 81 -3.04 0.75 -0.78
CA GLU A 81 -3.61 1.73 0.12
C GLU A 81 -2.87 1.76 1.48
N ILE A 82 -2.39 0.61 1.96
CA ILE A 82 -1.54 0.54 3.14
C ILE A 82 -0.28 1.38 2.91
N SER A 83 0.36 1.31 1.73
CA SER A 83 1.54 2.11 1.41
C SER A 83 1.29 3.62 1.53
N HIS A 84 0.10 4.10 1.13
CA HIS A 84 -0.31 5.49 1.33
C HIS A 84 -0.44 5.85 2.81
N THR A 85 -0.99 4.95 3.63
CA THR A 85 -1.00 5.18 5.08
C THR A 85 0.40 5.23 5.69
N LEU A 86 1.38 4.68 5.00
CA LEU A 86 2.77 4.61 5.42
C LEU A 86 3.65 5.75 4.87
N GLY A 87 3.08 6.68 4.09
CA GLY A 87 3.77 7.89 3.64
C GLY A 87 3.91 8.03 2.13
N VAL A 88 3.64 6.97 1.35
CA VAL A 88 3.65 7.06 -0.12
C VAL A 88 2.56 8.05 -0.57
N GLY A 89 2.91 8.99 -1.44
CA GLY A 89 2.00 10.04 -1.89
C GLY A 89 1.72 11.16 -0.85
N SER A 90 2.44 11.18 0.27
CA SER A 90 2.39 12.32 1.20
C SER A 90 3.13 13.54 0.65
N ARG A 91 3.03 14.67 1.36
CA ARG A 91 3.79 15.88 1.01
C ARG A 91 5.31 15.63 1.07
N GLU A 92 5.76 14.91 2.09
CA GLU A 92 7.16 14.54 2.30
C GLU A 92 7.65 13.62 1.18
N PHE A 93 6.81 12.67 0.74
CA PHE A 93 7.09 11.85 -0.43
C PHE A 93 7.22 12.69 -1.70
N GLY A 94 6.24 13.54 -2.00
CA GLY A 94 6.29 14.43 -3.16
C GLY A 94 7.48 15.39 -3.16
N ALA A 95 7.98 15.78 -1.97
CA ALA A 95 9.18 16.61 -1.85
C ALA A 95 10.47 15.90 -2.30
N LEU A 96 10.46 14.56 -2.33
CA LEU A 96 11.54 13.73 -2.85
C LEU A 96 11.30 13.30 -4.31
N VAL A 97 10.20 13.72 -4.95
CA VAL A 97 9.96 13.41 -6.36
C VAL A 97 10.44 14.58 -7.23
N VAL A 98 11.49 14.34 -8.01
CA VAL A 98 12.09 15.30 -8.94
C VAL A 98 12.11 14.71 -10.34
N ASP A 99 11.52 15.42 -11.30
CA ASP A 99 11.47 15.02 -12.72
C ASP A 99 10.96 13.58 -12.96
N GLY A 100 9.98 13.15 -12.16
CA GLY A 100 9.36 11.81 -12.26
C GLY A 100 10.15 10.69 -11.59
N VAL A 101 11.14 11.03 -10.76
CA VAL A 101 11.98 10.08 -10.02
C VAL A 101 11.92 10.40 -8.53
N PHE A 102 11.68 9.39 -7.69
CA PHE A 102 11.85 9.47 -6.25
C PHE A 102 13.34 9.43 -5.89
N THR A 103 13.87 10.50 -5.32
CA THR A 103 15.30 10.71 -5.08
C THR A 103 15.80 10.16 -3.74
N GLY A 104 14.97 9.38 -3.03
CA GLY A 104 15.36 8.72 -1.79
C GLY A 104 16.48 7.70 -2.02
N ALA A 105 17.50 7.74 -1.16
CA ALA A 105 18.70 6.94 -1.31
C ALA A 105 18.44 5.48 -0.93
N GLU A 106 17.65 5.25 0.11
CA GLU A 106 17.32 3.90 0.59
C GLU A 106 16.43 3.17 -0.42
N ALA A 107 15.37 3.83 -0.92
CA ALA A 107 14.48 3.24 -1.92
C ALA A 107 15.23 2.90 -3.22
N THR A 108 16.11 3.80 -3.68
CA THR A 108 16.95 3.57 -4.87
C THR A 108 17.90 2.40 -4.66
N SER A 109 18.60 2.36 -3.52
CA SER A 109 19.51 1.26 -3.17
C SER A 109 18.76 -0.08 -3.09
N GLN A 110 17.59 -0.10 -2.46
CA GLN A 110 16.76 -1.29 -2.33
C GLN A 110 16.26 -1.80 -3.69
N LEU A 111 15.90 -0.91 -4.61
CA LEU A 111 15.52 -1.29 -5.97
C LEU A 111 16.68 -1.96 -6.71
N ARG A 112 17.87 -1.35 -6.69
CA ARG A 112 19.06 -1.89 -7.35
C ARG A 112 19.48 -3.23 -6.77
N ALA A 113 19.32 -3.42 -5.46
CA ALA A 113 19.55 -4.71 -4.81
C ALA A 113 18.55 -5.78 -5.27
N ILE A 114 17.30 -5.42 -5.58
CA ILE A 114 16.28 -6.33 -6.10
C ILE A 114 16.56 -6.69 -7.56
N THR A 115 16.92 -5.71 -8.39
CA THR A 115 17.06 -5.91 -9.84
C THR A 115 18.46 -6.34 -10.28
N GLY A 116 19.48 -6.10 -9.45
CA GLY A 116 20.88 -6.30 -9.78
C GLY A 116 21.43 -5.28 -10.80
N ASN A 117 20.72 -4.16 -11.02
CA ASN A 117 21.10 -3.14 -11.99
C ASN A 117 21.32 -1.77 -11.33
N GLU A 118 22.57 -1.31 -11.32
CA GLU A 118 22.99 -0.03 -10.73
C GLU A 118 22.40 1.22 -11.42
N SER A 119 21.89 1.08 -12.64
CA SER A 119 21.27 2.20 -13.36
C SER A 119 19.79 2.41 -13.05
N ASP A 120 19.16 1.49 -12.31
CA ASP A 120 17.75 1.59 -11.99
C ASP A 120 17.48 2.73 -11.00
N VAL A 121 16.30 3.34 -11.18
CA VAL A 121 15.77 4.42 -10.35
C VAL A 121 14.33 4.12 -9.98
N VAL A 122 13.90 4.58 -8.80
CA VAL A 122 12.48 4.51 -8.40
C VAL A 122 11.76 5.66 -9.10
N HIS A 123 10.94 5.33 -10.08
CA HIS A 123 10.09 6.33 -10.71
C HIS A 123 8.89 6.62 -9.82
N ALA A 124 8.39 7.85 -9.89
CA ALA A 124 7.26 8.26 -9.08
C ALA A 124 6.51 9.44 -9.71
N ASP A 125 5.23 9.56 -9.33
CA ASP A 125 4.46 10.79 -9.44
C ASP A 125 4.14 11.32 -8.02
N ASN A 126 3.20 12.26 -7.88
CA ASN A 126 2.85 12.82 -6.58
C ASN A 126 2.12 11.85 -5.63
N GLN A 127 1.73 10.67 -6.11
CA GLN A 127 0.92 9.69 -5.39
C GLN A 127 1.55 8.30 -5.42
N HIS A 128 2.09 7.87 -6.55
CA HIS A 128 2.50 6.50 -6.81
C HIS A 128 4.00 6.39 -7.06
N PHE A 129 4.53 5.18 -6.94
CA PHE A 129 5.88 4.83 -7.36
C PHE A 129 5.87 3.56 -8.23
N TRP A 130 6.91 3.38 -9.04
CA TRP A 130 7.17 2.13 -9.77
C TRP A 130 8.68 1.92 -9.94
N PRO A 131 9.14 0.65 -10.04
CA PRO A 131 8.36 -0.59 -9.99
C PRO A 131 7.88 -0.95 -8.57
N TYR A 132 7.02 -1.99 -8.48
CA TYR A 132 6.48 -2.54 -7.23
C TYR A 132 5.57 -1.62 -6.41
N GLY A 133 5.03 -0.54 -6.98
CA GLY A 133 4.01 0.28 -6.32
C GLY A 133 2.67 -0.42 -6.12
N LEU A 134 2.39 -1.43 -6.96
CA LEU A 134 1.20 -2.28 -6.95
C LEU A 134 -0.10 -1.48 -6.89
N ASN A 135 -0.69 -1.14 -8.02
CA ASN A 135 -1.98 -0.47 -8.17
C ASN A 135 -3.06 -1.43 -8.71
N TYR A 136 -2.68 -2.32 -9.64
CA TYR A 136 -3.57 -3.28 -10.29
C TYR A 136 -3.06 -4.71 -10.14
N THR A 137 -3.99 -5.67 -10.04
CA THR A 137 -3.65 -7.11 -9.96
C THR A 137 -2.80 -7.59 -11.14
N THR A 138 -2.95 -6.97 -12.30
CA THR A 138 -2.16 -7.28 -13.51
C THR A 138 -0.68 -6.93 -13.40
N GLU A 139 -0.28 -6.12 -12.43
CA GLU A 139 1.12 -5.74 -12.20
C GLU A 139 1.90 -6.82 -11.44
N VAL A 140 1.20 -7.72 -10.75
CA VAL A 140 1.82 -8.85 -10.06
C VAL A 140 2.04 -10.00 -11.04
N LYS A 141 3.30 -10.41 -11.17
CA LYS A 141 3.74 -11.55 -12.00
C LYS A 141 4.12 -12.74 -11.12
N THR A 142 4.71 -12.47 -9.96
CA THR A 142 5.08 -13.51 -8.98
C THR A 142 4.80 -13.03 -7.56
N THR A 143 4.86 -13.95 -6.60
CA THR A 143 4.79 -13.60 -5.17
C THR A 143 5.95 -12.71 -4.72
N ASP A 144 7.08 -12.73 -5.44
CA ASP A 144 8.23 -11.89 -5.13
C ASP A 144 7.91 -10.40 -5.33
N ASP A 145 6.99 -10.04 -6.22
CA ASP A 145 6.55 -8.66 -6.42
C ASP A 145 5.89 -8.09 -5.15
N LEU A 146 5.17 -8.93 -4.40
CA LEU A 146 4.53 -8.56 -3.13
C LEU A 146 5.58 -8.33 -2.04
N VAL A 147 6.61 -9.18 -2.01
CA VAL A 147 7.74 -9.04 -1.08
C VAL A 147 8.55 -7.79 -1.41
N ASN A 148 8.81 -7.55 -2.70
CA ASN A 148 9.55 -6.39 -3.19
C ASN A 148 8.78 -5.09 -2.93
N HIS A 149 7.46 -5.09 -3.06
CA HIS A 149 6.61 -3.98 -2.61
C HIS A 149 6.87 -3.65 -1.14
N CYS A 150 6.78 -4.64 -0.23
CA CYS A 150 7.04 -4.41 1.20
C CYS A 150 8.45 -3.84 1.45
N LYS A 151 9.48 -4.36 0.78
CA LYS A 151 10.86 -3.87 0.90
C LYS A 151 11.01 -2.42 0.45
N ILE A 152 10.46 -2.08 -0.72
CA ILE A 152 10.53 -0.72 -1.25
C ILE A 152 9.74 0.25 -0.37
N VAL A 153 8.55 -0.13 0.12
CA VAL A 153 7.78 0.71 1.05
C VAL A 153 8.55 0.96 2.35
N VAL A 154 9.23 -0.05 2.91
CA VAL A 154 10.13 0.16 4.07
C VAL A 154 11.24 1.15 3.75
N ALA A 155 11.88 1.01 2.59
CA ALA A 155 12.98 1.89 2.19
C ALA A 155 12.51 3.35 1.96
N ILE A 156 11.36 3.54 1.29
CA ILE A 156 10.72 4.85 1.15
C ILE A 156 10.44 5.44 2.53
N ARG A 157 9.87 4.69 3.48
CA ARG A 157 9.61 5.18 4.85
C ARG A 157 10.87 5.68 5.54
N THR A 158 11.99 4.98 5.38
CA THR A 158 13.28 5.40 5.92
C THR A 158 13.72 6.74 5.31
N ASP A 159 13.59 6.90 3.98
CA ASP A 159 13.88 8.17 3.29
C ASP A 159 12.97 9.33 3.76
N LEU A 160 11.72 9.03 4.16
CA LEU A 160 10.79 10.00 4.73
C LEU A 160 11.06 10.33 6.22
N GLY A 161 11.94 9.57 6.89
CA GLY A 161 12.31 9.78 8.29
C GLY A 161 11.36 9.18 9.32
N PHE A 162 10.65 8.09 8.98
CA PHE A 162 9.80 7.33 9.91
C PHE A 162 10.52 6.19 10.64
#